data_AF-A0A2V9KWN5-F1
#
_entry.id   AF-A0A2V9KWN5-F1
#
_cell.length_a   1.000
_cell.length_b   1.000
_cell.length_c   1.000
_cell.angle_alpha   90.00
_cell.angle_beta   90.00
_cell.angle_gamma   90.00
#
_symmetry.space_group_name_H-M   'P 1'
#
loop_
_entity.id
_entity.type
_entity.pdbx_description
1 polymer ?
#
loop_
_entity_poly.entity_id
_entity_poly.type
_entity_poly.pdbx_seq_one_letter_code
_entity_poly.pdbx_strand_id
1 'polypeptide(L)' 'KRLERLTFAGGFNAFPMFSPDGKRVVFASNREARQPHEINIFIADWEASPGLRPPSP' A
#
# COMPACT_ATOMS: atom_id res chain seq x y z
N LYS A 1 10.62 10.41 -13.48
CA LYS A 1 9.69 9.54 -12.70
C LYS A 1 8.92 10.43 -11.73
N ARG A 2 7.58 10.37 -11.70
CA ARG A 2 6.75 11.09 -10.72
C ARG A 2 6.49 10.12 -9.55
N LEU A 3 6.93 10.49 -8.36
CA LEU A 3 6.68 9.72 -7.14
C LEU A 3 5.40 10.25 -6.50
N GLU A 4 4.51 9.34 -6.10
CA GLU A 4 3.27 9.65 -5.40
C GLU A 4 3.25 8.92 -4.06
N ARG A 5 2.91 9.65 -3.00
CA ARG A 5 2.79 9.09 -1.65
C ARG A 5 1.35 8.63 -1.44
N LEU A 6 1.19 7.35 -1.09
CA LEU A 6 -0.14 6.71 -0.97
C LEU A 6 -0.66 6.67 0.47
N THR A 7 0.23 6.63 1.47
CA THR A 7 -0.16 6.55 2.89
C THR A 7 0.36 7.76 3.65
N PHE A 8 -0.52 8.36 4.46
CA PHE A 8 -0.20 9.55 5.26
C PHE A 8 -0.10 9.24 6.76
N ALA A 9 -0.56 8.05 7.16
CA ALA A 9 -0.34 7.54 8.50
C ALA A 9 1.18 7.43 8.75
N GLY A 10 1.65 7.99 9.87
CA GLY A 10 3.01 7.78 10.35
C GLY A 10 3.27 6.30 10.67
N GLY A 11 4.53 5.96 10.97
CA GLY A 11 4.91 4.60 11.32
C GLY A 11 5.29 3.72 10.13
N PHE A 12 5.22 2.41 10.32
CA PHE A 12 5.72 1.42 9.36
C PHE A 12 4.69 1.14 8.27
N ASN A 13 5.12 1.26 7.01
CA ASN A 13 4.35 0.92 5.82
C ASN A 13 5.32 0.37 4.77
N ALA A 14 5.25 -0.92 4.46
CA ALA A 14 6.23 -1.57 3.59
C ALA A 14 5.66 -2.73 2.77
N PHE A 15 6.49 -3.20 1.84
CA PHE A 15 6.25 -4.37 1.00
C PHE A 15 4.93 -4.32 0.20
N PRO A 16 4.70 -3.24 -0.57
CA PRO A 16 3.50 -3.15 -1.40
C PRO A 16 3.55 -4.19 -2.52
N MET A 17 2.42 -4.83 -2.79
CA MET A 17 2.23 -5.72 -3.94
C MET A 17 0.89 -5.41 -4.60
N PHE A 18 0.86 -5.33 -5.92
CA PHE A 18 -0.39 -5.18 -6.68
C PHE A 18 -1.04 -6.54 -6.92
N SER A 19 -2.37 -6.58 -6.92
CA SER A 19 -3.11 -7.73 -7.42
C SER A 19 -2.84 -7.95 -8.91
N PRO A 20 -2.97 -9.18 -9.45
CA PRO A 20 -2.71 -9.45 -10.87
C PRO A 20 -3.56 -8.62 -11.84
N ASP A 21 -4.77 -8.25 -11.42
CA ASP A 21 -5.69 -7.39 -12.19
C ASP A 21 -5.43 -5.88 -12.01
N GLY A 22 -4.44 -5.51 -11.17
CA GLY A 22 -4.06 -4.13 -10.89
C GLY A 22 -5.09 -3.31 -10.10
N LYS A 23 -6.16 -3.93 -9.61
CA LYS A 23 -7.26 -3.23 -8.93
C LYS A 23 -7.03 -2.97 -7.46
N ARG A 24 -6.10 -3.70 -6.83
CA ARG A 24 -5.86 -3.64 -5.39
C ARG A 24 -4.38 -3.63 -5.08
N VAL A 25 -4.03 -3.03 -3.94
CA VAL A 25 -2.69 -3.08 -3.36
C VAL A 25 -2.77 -3.67 -1.96
N VAL A 26 -1.89 -4.62 -1.67
CA VAL A 26 -1.65 -5.13 -0.31
C VAL A 26 -0.36 -4.54 0.23
N PHE A 27 -0.31 -4.24 1.53
CA PHE A 27 0.89 -3.77 2.21
C PHE A 27 0.89 -4.16 3.69
N ALA A 28 2.08 -4.22 4.29
CA ALA A 28 2.28 -4.47 5.71
C ALA A 28 2.38 -3.14 6.48
N SER A 29 1.71 -3.04 7.63
CA SER A 29 1.75 -1.85 8.49
C SER A 29 1.60 -2.18 9.96
N ASN A 30 2.17 -1.34 10.84
CA ASN A 30 1.91 -1.39 12.28
C ASN A 30 0.68 -0.55 12.70
N ARG A 31 -0.14 -0.12 11.74
CA ARG A 31 -1.43 0.50 12.02
C ARG A 31 -2.31 -0.48 12.81
N GLU A 32 -3.05 0.03 13.78
CA GLU A 32 -3.89 -0.74 14.71
C GLU A 32 -3.12 -1.78 15.56
N ALA A 33 -1.78 -1.70 15.63
CA ALA A 33 -0.99 -2.55 16.51
C ALA A 33 -1.39 -2.37 17.98
N ARG A 34 -1.66 -3.48 18.67
CA ARG A 34 -2.02 -3.52 20.10
C ARG A 34 -0.82 -3.80 21.00
N GLN A 35 0.27 -4.29 20.42
CA GLN A 35 1.52 -4.58 21.13
C GLN A 35 2.75 -4.27 20.25
N PRO A 36 3.94 -4.07 20.87
CA PRO A 36 5.18 -3.89 20.12
C PRO A 36 5.41 -5.02 19.11
N HIS A 37 5.94 -4.65 17.94
CA HIS A 37 6.27 -5.57 16.83
C HIS A 37 5.08 -6.25 16.14
N GLU A 38 3.84 -5.88 16.47
CA GLU A 38 2.67 -6.32 15.71
C GLU A 38 2.65 -5.67 14.32
N ILE A 39 2.48 -6.50 13.29
CA ILE A 39 2.37 -6.10 11.89
C ILE A 39 1.08 -6.69 11.33
N ASN A 40 0.24 -5.80 10.81
CA ASN A 40 -1.04 -6.11 10.20
C ASN A 40 -0.94 -6.01 8.68
N ILE A 41 -1.75 -6.80 7.98
CA ILE A 41 -1.85 -6.79 6.52
C ILE A 41 -3.09 -6.00 6.12
N PHE A 42 -2.88 -4.99 5.27
CA PHE A 42 -3.95 -4.14 4.76
C PHE A 42 -4.10 -4.36 3.26
N ILE A 43 -5.35 -4.29 2.79
CA ILE A 43 -5.70 -4.25 1.38
C ILE A 43 -6.50 -2.98 1.10
N ALA A 44 -6.21 -2.33 -0.01
CA ALA A 44 -6.94 -1.15 -0.49
C ALA A 44 -7.20 -1.27 -1.99
N ASP A 45 -8.31 -0.68 -2.44
CA ASP A 45 -8.56 -0.48 -3.85
C ASP A 45 -7.55 0.53 -4.43
N TRP A 46 -7.05 0.24 -5.62
CA TRP A 46 -6.15 1.10 -6.35
C TRP A 46 -6.94 2.01 -7.27
N GLU A 47 -6.99 3.29 -6.93
CA GLU A 47 -7.44 4.33 -7.83
C GLU A 47 -6.24 5.02 -8.46
N ALA A 48 -6.00 4.71 -9.73
CA ALA A 48 -5.00 5.40 -10.52
C ALA A 48 -5.41 6.86 -10.74
N SER A 49 -4.55 7.79 -10.32
CA SER A 49 -4.57 9.15 -10.86
C SER A 49 -4.54 9.10 -12.40
N PRO A 50 -5.33 9.92 -13.12
CA PRO A 50 -5.38 9.88 -14.59
C PRO A 50 -3.97 9.89 -15.21
N GLY A 51 -3.64 8.86 -15.99
CA GLY A 51 -2.34 8.71 -16.65
C GLY A 51 -1.28 7.89 -15.88
N LEU A 52 -1.56 7.43 -14.66
CA LEU A 52 -0.67 6.53 -13.92
C LEU A 52 -1.12 5.07 -14.12
N ARG A 53 -0.31 4.25 -14.78
CA ARG A 53 -0.54 2.80 -14.78
C ARG A 53 0.07 2.19 -13.51
N PRO A 54 -0.58 1.20 -12.88
CA PRO A 54 0.08 0.45 -11.81
C PRO A 54 1.41 -0.09 -12.34
N PRO A 55 2.50 -0.07 -11.54
CA PRO A 55 3.75 -0.67 -11.93
C PRO A 55 3.50 -2.14 -12.27
N SER A 56 4.00 -2.59 -13.42
CA SER A 56 3.96 -3.99 -13.79
C SER A 56 4.62 -4.82 -12.67
N PRO A 57 4.05 -5.99 -12.31
CA PRO A 57 4.66 -6.89 -11.32
C PRO A 57 6.06 -7.36 -11.76
#